data_AF-G3PY52-F1
#
_entry.id   AF-G3PY52-F1
#
_cell.length_a   1.000
_cell.length_b   1.000
_cell.length_c   1.000
_cell.angle_alpha   90.00
_cell.angle_beta   90.00
_cell.angle_gamma   90.00
#
_symmetry.space_group_name_H-M   'P 1'
#
loop_
_entity.id
_entity.type
_entity.pdbx_description
1 polymer ?
#
loop_
_entity_poly.entity_id
_entity_poly.type
_entity_poly.pdbx_seq_one_letter_code
_entity_poly.pdbx_strand_id
1 'polypeptide(L)'
;MSRSGLSCPGCGSSNIVDDDLYCQAQLVCVDCGSVVSEGALTNESVYVGASDVSYSRTTAGDKKPCMNLLKGRHHVIAMCRILRVNREIEDLSQTFYSRAYQHKSFIRVTLRKKEFLAGCCVLVSCRMRQWPVTIGTISCLLDADLVEVGAVYKEMVTVLNIEAPSFNIYDVIEAHSQEYKISLHVAEELAENHKDLTKRAVELVELAADTWVVTGRQPVPVIMAAIYLSWQSLKPNRHRLKLSLDKFCQLAKVKKQKPAAIRVTEMKEVLCKLGKEIPWLGETLTPDNVVCQVEDILKHRYALLRRALRAREEALLPESLASCEASPPRAPEVSDPNPAESPVERRKRSAEGTLAPGDEAGQPRVAGELAGELAGGALESPDKGSNWGARALFAPPCVVHAKRRRVEQPELRDVTGDEEISDSEIDSYIRTPREAREFAQMQNMFLE
;
A
#
# COMPACT_ATOMS: atom_id res chain seq x y z
N MET A 1 -12.09 11.48 -53.93
CA MET A 1 -11.01 12.19 -54.64
C MET A 1 -11.10 11.79 -56.10
N SER A 2 -11.29 12.77 -56.98
CA SER A 2 -11.63 12.61 -58.40
C SER A 2 -10.54 11.86 -59.17
N ARG A 3 -10.91 10.77 -59.85
CA ARG A 3 -10.01 10.02 -60.75
C ARG A 3 -9.78 10.88 -62.00
N SER A 4 -8.58 11.44 -62.14
CA SER A 4 -8.09 11.99 -63.40
C SER A 4 -8.23 10.91 -64.48
N GLY A 5 -8.94 11.24 -65.57
CA GLY A 5 -9.45 10.28 -66.54
C GLY A 5 -8.40 9.31 -67.08
N LEU A 6 -8.59 8.04 -66.79
CA LEU A 6 -7.90 6.95 -67.48
C LEU A 6 -8.44 6.92 -68.92
N SER A 7 -7.56 6.91 -69.91
CA SER A 7 -7.92 6.75 -71.32
C SER A 7 -7.34 5.44 -71.83
N CYS A 8 -8.14 4.71 -72.61
CA CYS A 8 -7.72 3.45 -73.20
C CYS A 8 -6.51 3.67 -74.13
N PRO A 9 -5.39 2.93 -73.95
CA PRO A 9 -4.20 3.07 -74.79
C PRO A 9 -4.43 2.58 -76.23
N GLY A 10 -5.44 1.74 -76.46
CA GLY A 10 -5.77 1.20 -77.78
C GLY A 10 -6.61 2.14 -78.64
N CYS A 11 -7.68 2.72 -78.08
CA CYS A 11 -8.65 3.52 -78.84
C CYS A 11 -8.82 4.96 -78.35
N GLY A 12 -8.13 5.36 -77.27
CA GLY A 12 -8.24 6.70 -76.68
C GLY A 12 -9.53 6.97 -75.91
N SER A 13 -10.47 6.02 -75.85
CA SER A 13 -11.73 6.20 -75.14
C SER A 13 -11.54 6.32 -73.63
N SER A 14 -12.33 7.19 -72.99
CA SER A 14 -12.43 7.31 -71.54
C SER A 14 -13.46 6.35 -70.91
N ASN A 15 -14.12 5.52 -71.72
CA ASN A 15 -15.15 4.58 -71.28
C ASN A 15 -14.52 3.28 -70.75
N ILE A 16 -14.02 3.35 -69.51
CA ILE A 16 -13.33 2.26 -68.82
C ILE A 16 -14.17 1.82 -67.63
N VAL A 17 -14.44 0.51 -67.56
CA VAL A 17 -15.27 -0.12 -66.53
C VAL A 17 -14.44 -1.15 -65.78
N ASP A 18 -14.79 -1.36 -64.51
CA ASP A 18 -14.22 -2.41 -63.66
C ASP A 18 -14.97 -3.72 -63.93
N ASP A 19 -14.26 -4.75 -64.38
CA ASP A 19 -14.77 -6.09 -64.60
C ASP A 19 -14.29 -7.01 -63.47
N ASP A 20 -15.23 -7.38 -62.60
CA ASP A 20 -15.03 -8.24 -61.44
C ASP A 20 -15.64 -9.64 -61.61
N LEU A 21 -16.01 -10.03 -62.84
CA LEU A 21 -16.63 -11.34 -63.11
C LEU A 21 -15.68 -12.54 -62.88
N TYR A 22 -14.37 -12.30 -62.85
CA TYR A 22 -13.34 -13.33 -62.70
C TYR A 22 -12.52 -13.17 -61.41
N CYS A 23 -11.56 -14.07 -61.18
CA CYS A 23 -10.77 -14.15 -59.95
C CYS A 23 -9.91 -12.90 -59.65
N GLN A 24 -9.79 -11.95 -60.58
CA GLN A 24 -9.06 -10.69 -60.43
C GLN A 24 -9.87 -9.55 -61.06
N ALA A 25 -9.99 -8.44 -60.32
CA ALA A 25 -10.59 -7.22 -60.85
C ALA A 25 -9.69 -6.61 -61.93
N GLN A 26 -10.27 -6.34 -63.09
CA GLN A 26 -9.58 -5.77 -64.25
C GLN A 26 -10.29 -4.52 -64.73
N LEU A 27 -9.55 -3.46 -65.08
CA LEU A 27 -10.12 -2.31 -65.76
C LEU A 27 -10.09 -2.56 -67.27
N VAL A 28 -11.27 -2.58 -67.90
CA VAL A 28 -11.43 -2.90 -69.31
C VAL A 28 -12.13 -1.75 -70.03
N CYS A 29 -11.67 -1.41 -71.23
CA CYS A 29 -12.33 -0.44 -72.08
C CYS A 29 -13.54 -1.09 -72.78
N VAL A 30 -14.73 -0.50 -72.62
CA VAL A 30 -15.96 -1.03 -73.21
C VAL A 30 -15.96 -0.91 -74.74
N ASP A 31 -15.33 0.14 -75.27
CA ASP A 31 -15.46 0.47 -76.70
C ASP A 31 -14.54 -0.37 -77.60
N CYS A 32 -13.42 -0.89 -77.08
CA CYS A 32 -12.49 -1.72 -77.86
C CYS A 32 -12.06 -3.03 -77.17
N GLY A 33 -12.56 -3.30 -75.96
CA GLY A 33 -12.25 -4.51 -75.19
C GLY A 33 -10.82 -4.61 -74.65
N SER A 34 -10.03 -3.53 -74.71
CA SER A 34 -8.64 -3.55 -74.21
C SER A 34 -8.61 -3.47 -72.68
N VAL A 35 -7.81 -4.35 -72.05
CA VAL A 35 -7.52 -4.29 -70.62
C VAL A 35 -6.56 -3.13 -70.37
N VAL A 36 -7.01 -2.14 -69.62
CA VAL A 36 -6.25 -0.91 -69.29
C VAL A 36 -5.35 -1.15 -68.08
N SER A 37 -5.81 -1.93 -67.11
CA SER A 37 -4.97 -2.41 -66.01
C SER A 37 -5.54 -3.68 -65.41
N GLU A 38 -4.66 -4.63 -65.12
CA GLU A 38 -4.97 -5.82 -64.32
C GLU A 38 -4.53 -5.59 -62.88
N GLY A 39 -5.32 -6.05 -61.90
CA GLY A 39 -4.97 -5.92 -60.48
C GLY A 39 -3.58 -6.51 -60.19
N ALA A 40 -2.70 -5.73 -59.56
CA ALA A 40 -1.36 -6.18 -59.21
C ALA A 40 -1.44 -7.37 -58.25
N LEU A 41 -0.93 -8.53 -58.68
CA LEU A 41 -0.63 -9.64 -57.78
C LEU A 41 0.47 -9.19 -56.80
N THR A 42 0.07 -8.91 -55.56
CA THR A 42 0.88 -8.55 -54.37
C THR A 42 1.13 -7.06 -54.10
N ASN A 43 0.47 -6.57 -53.04
CA ASN A 43 0.87 -5.39 -52.27
C ASN A 43 1.77 -5.81 -51.10
N GLU A 44 2.93 -6.39 -51.39
CA GLU A 44 4.04 -6.40 -50.43
C GLU A 44 5.17 -5.54 -50.99
N SER A 45 5.16 -4.28 -50.56
CA SER A 45 6.02 -3.20 -51.04
C SER A 45 7.46 -3.29 -50.54
N VAL A 46 8.18 -4.39 -50.77
CA VAL A 46 9.64 -4.45 -50.61
C VAL A 46 10.27 -5.44 -51.60
N TYR A 47 10.41 -5.05 -52.87
CA TYR A 47 11.32 -5.73 -53.80
C TYR A 47 12.42 -4.75 -54.22
N VAL A 48 13.35 -4.50 -53.29
CA VAL A 48 14.69 -4.02 -53.65
C VAL A 48 15.47 -5.26 -54.07
N GLY A 49 16.04 -5.23 -55.27
CA GLY A 49 16.59 -6.42 -55.93
C GLY A 49 17.58 -7.25 -55.11
N ALA A 50 17.58 -8.55 -55.40
CA ALA A 50 18.66 -9.50 -55.14
C ALA A 50 19.18 -9.61 -53.68
N SER A 51 18.32 -9.46 -52.68
CA SER A 51 18.66 -9.92 -51.32
C SER A 51 18.23 -11.38 -51.12
N ASP A 52 19.20 -12.22 -50.80
CA ASP A 52 19.08 -13.65 -50.48
C ASP A 52 17.87 -13.94 -49.57
N VAL A 53 16.86 -14.61 -50.11
CA VAL A 53 15.66 -15.01 -49.39
C VAL A 53 16.01 -16.27 -48.59
N SER A 54 16.61 -16.06 -47.41
CA SER A 54 16.89 -17.17 -46.50
C SER A 54 15.58 -17.91 -46.17
N TYR A 55 15.53 -19.22 -46.45
CA TYR A 55 14.44 -20.12 -46.08
C TYR A 55 14.01 -19.94 -44.61
N SER A 56 14.96 -19.65 -43.72
CA SER A 56 14.70 -19.38 -42.30
C SER A 56 13.84 -18.14 -42.03
N ARG A 57 13.82 -17.14 -42.92
CA ARG A 57 13.00 -15.92 -42.78
C ARG A 57 11.61 -16.09 -43.38
N THR A 58 11.47 -16.87 -44.45
CA THR A 58 10.18 -17.11 -45.14
C THR A 58 9.38 -18.26 -44.53
N THR A 59 10.02 -19.24 -43.90
CA THR A 59 9.34 -20.30 -43.12
C THR A 59 9.39 -20.06 -41.61
N ALA A 60 9.83 -18.88 -41.16
CA ALA A 60 9.61 -18.44 -39.79
C ALA A 60 8.12 -18.13 -39.60
N GLY A 61 7.28 -19.16 -39.62
CA GLY A 61 5.94 -19.06 -39.07
C GLY A 61 6.04 -18.49 -37.66
N ASP A 62 5.06 -17.66 -37.28
CA ASP A 62 5.01 -17.04 -35.95
C ASP A 62 5.47 -18.04 -34.90
N LYS A 63 6.57 -17.71 -34.20
CA LYS A 63 7.16 -18.61 -33.21
C LYS A 63 6.05 -19.01 -32.24
N LYS A 64 5.65 -20.28 -32.29
CA LYS A 64 4.62 -20.80 -31.38
C LYS A 64 5.05 -20.48 -29.95
N PRO A 65 4.19 -19.84 -29.14
CA PRO A 65 4.54 -19.50 -27.77
C PRO A 65 4.84 -20.78 -26.99
N CYS A 66 5.80 -20.72 -26.07
CA CYS A 66 6.16 -21.90 -25.28
C CYS A 66 4.96 -22.38 -24.46
N MET A 67 4.86 -23.70 -24.23
CA MET A 67 3.71 -24.28 -23.51
C MET A 67 3.52 -23.73 -22.10
N ASN A 68 4.61 -23.39 -21.42
CA ASN A 68 4.55 -22.79 -20.08
C ASN A 68 4.00 -21.36 -20.11
N LEU A 69 4.30 -20.58 -21.15
CA LEU A 69 3.70 -19.25 -21.34
C LEU A 69 2.19 -19.37 -21.61
N LEU A 70 1.79 -20.34 -22.44
CA LEU A 70 0.37 -20.59 -22.73
C LEU A 70 -0.39 -21.02 -21.47
N LYS A 71 0.16 -21.97 -20.70
CA LYS A 71 -0.41 -22.39 -19.41
C LYS A 71 -0.51 -21.22 -18.42
N GLY A 72 0.53 -20.39 -18.33
CA GLY A 72 0.54 -19.21 -17.48
C GLY A 72 -0.54 -18.19 -17.86
N ARG A 73 -0.71 -17.92 -19.16
CA ARG A 73 -1.80 -17.06 -19.67
C ARG A 73 -3.17 -17.63 -19.35
N HIS A 74 -3.38 -18.92 -19.56
CA HIS A 74 -4.64 -19.58 -19.17
C HIS A 74 -4.91 -19.46 -17.67
N HIS A 75 -3.86 -19.54 -16.83
CA HIS A 75 -4.00 -19.36 -15.39
C HIS A 75 -4.41 -17.91 -15.02
N VAL A 76 -3.82 -16.90 -15.66
CA VAL A 76 -4.24 -15.49 -15.52
C VAL A 76 -5.73 -15.33 -15.86
N ILE A 77 -6.15 -15.86 -17.02
CA ILE A 77 -7.54 -15.79 -17.47
C ILE A 77 -8.47 -16.51 -16.49
N ALA A 78 -8.09 -17.69 -16.00
CA ALA A 78 -8.88 -18.45 -15.04
C ALA A 78 -9.09 -17.65 -13.73
N MET A 79 -8.03 -17.03 -13.19
CA MET A 79 -8.14 -16.18 -12.00
C MET A 79 -9.02 -14.95 -12.24
N CYS A 80 -8.87 -14.28 -13.39
CA CYS A 80 -9.72 -13.15 -13.77
C CYS A 80 -11.21 -13.53 -13.80
N ARG A 81 -11.52 -14.71 -14.35
CA ARG A 81 -12.89 -15.24 -14.41
C ARG A 81 -13.44 -15.63 -13.04
N ILE A 82 -12.62 -16.24 -12.17
CA ILE A 82 -13.01 -16.57 -10.78
C ILE A 82 -13.32 -15.29 -9.99
N LEU A 83 -12.48 -14.27 -10.13
CA LEU A 83 -12.64 -12.96 -9.48
C LEU A 83 -13.70 -12.07 -10.14
N ARG A 84 -14.23 -12.47 -11.32
CA ARG A 84 -15.20 -11.71 -12.12
C ARG A 84 -14.77 -10.27 -12.42
N VAL A 85 -13.49 -10.09 -12.75
CA VAL A 85 -12.93 -8.77 -13.10
C VAL A 85 -13.38 -8.31 -14.48
N ASN A 86 -13.34 -7.00 -14.74
CA ASN A 86 -13.60 -6.43 -16.06
C ASN A 86 -12.58 -6.93 -17.10
N ARG A 87 -12.99 -7.01 -18.37
CA ARG A 87 -12.16 -7.41 -19.50
C ARG A 87 -10.88 -6.57 -19.64
N GLU A 88 -10.97 -5.27 -19.34
CA GLU A 88 -9.79 -4.39 -19.34
C GLU A 88 -8.70 -4.82 -18.35
N ILE A 89 -9.10 -5.35 -17.18
CA ILE A 89 -8.17 -5.87 -16.17
C ILE A 89 -7.56 -7.18 -16.65
N GLU A 90 -8.36 -8.03 -17.29
CA GLU A 90 -7.89 -9.29 -17.88
C GLU A 90 -6.83 -9.04 -18.98
N ASP A 91 -7.10 -8.13 -19.91
CA ASP A 91 -6.19 -7.79 -21.01
C ASP A 91 -4.88 -7.16 -20.48
N LEU A 92 -4.99 -6.27 -19.48
CA LEU A 92 -3.83 -5.68 -18.80
C LEU A 92 -3.00 -6.76 -18.08
N SER A 93 -3.65 -7.69 -17.39
CA SER A 93 -2.98 -8.79 -16.67
C SER A 93 -2.23 -9.72 -17.61
N GLN A 94 -2.81 -10.04 -18.77
CA GLN A 94 -2.17 -10.85 -19.79
C GLN A 94 -0.95 -10.15 -20.42
N THR A 95 -1.05 -8.83 -20.60
CA THR A 95 0.03 -7.99 -21.12
C THR A 95 1.21 -7.97 -20.14
N PHE A 96 0.94 -7.70 -18.86
CA PHE A 96 1.96 -7.74 -17.82
C PHE A 96 2.59 -9.11 -17.67
N TYR A 97 1.80 -10.19 -17.71
CA TYR A 97 2.33 -11.54 -17.63
C TYR A 97 3.28 -11.86 -18.80
N SER A 98 2.90 -11.47 -20.01
CA SER A 98 3.72 -11.69 -21.21
C SER A 98 5.04 -10.91 -21.14
N ARG A 99 4.98 -9.65 -20.71
CA ARG A 99 6.16 -8.80 -20.50
C ARG A 99 7.06 -9.35 -19.39
N ALA A 100 6.48 -9.80 -18.28
CA ALA A 100 7.21 -10.40 -17.17
C ALA A 100 7.92 -11.69 -17.59
N TYR A 101 7.22 -12.57 -18.31
CA TYR A 101 7.75 -13.86 -18.75
C TYR A 101 8.96 -13.73 -19.68
N GLN A 102 9.00 -12.68 -20.50
CA GLN A 102 10.11 -12.38 -21.41
C GLN A 102 11.33 -11.78 -20.70
N HIS A 103 11.15 -11.26 -19.47
CA HIS A 103 12.24 -10.64 -18.74
C HIS A 103 13.27 -11.67 -18.24
N LYS A 104 14.56 -11.27 -18.27
CA LYS A 104 15.69 -12.14 -17.89
C LYS A 104 15.56 -12.73 -16.48
N SER A 105 14.98 -11.96 -15.55
CA SER A 105 14.76 -12.37 -14.16
C SER A 105 13.70 -13.48 -13.98
N PHE A 106 12.73 -13.60 -14.88
CA PHE A 106 11.60 -14.52 -14.74
C PHE A 106 11.59 -15.65 -15.78
N ILE A 107 12.39 -15.55 -16.85
CA ILE A 107 12.41 -16.57 -17.89
C ILE A 107 12.99 -17.91 -17.39
N ARG A 108 14.04 -17.85 -16.55
CA ARG A 108 14.76 -19.02 -15.99
C ARG A 108 14.42 -19.28 -14.51
N VAL A 109 13.15 -19.17 -14.13
CA VAL A 109 12.69 -19.49 -12.77
C VAL A 109 11.84 -20.75 -12.72
N THR A 110 11.62 -21.26 -11.50
CA THR A 110 10.78 -22.44 -11.23
C THR A 110 9.34 -22.25 -11.72
N LEU A 111 8.65 -23.36 -12.00
CA LEU A 111 7.27 -23.31 -12.47
C LEU A 111 6.33 -22.65 -11.45
N ARG A 112 6.47 -22.97 -10.15
CA ARG A 112 5.69 -22.32 -9.08
C ARG A 112 5.85 -20.81 -9.07
N LYS A 113 7.08 -20.30 -9.23
CA LYS A 113 7.30 -18.84 -9.29
C LYS A 113 6.63 -18.22 -10.51
N LYS A 114 6.50 -18.95 -11.62
CA LYS A 114 5.74 -18.52 -12.82
C LYS A 114 4.22 -18.56 -12.63
N GLU A 115 3.70 -19.42 -11.76
CA GLU A 115 2.30 -19.44 -11.34
C GLU A 115 2.01 -18.27 -10.40
N PHE A 116 2.88 -18.00 -9.43
CA PHE A 116 2.77 -16.83 -8.54
C PHE A 116 2.82 -15.52 -9.33
N LEU A 117 3.67 -15.46 -10.36
CA LEU A 117 3.75 -14.33 -11.27
C LEU A 117 2.41 -14.04 -11.95
N ALA A 118 1.65 -15.09 -12.33
CA ALA A 118 0.32 -14.91 -12.92
C ALA A 118 -0.63 -14.21 -11.94
N GLY A 119 -0.67 -14.63 -10.67
CA GLY A 119 -1.50 -13.98 -9.66
C GLY A 119 -1.03 -12.57 -9.31
N CYS A 120 0.28 -12.34 -9.31
CA CYS A 120 0.86 -11.00 -9.10
C CYS A 120 0.47 -10.04 -10.24
N CYS A 121 0.46 -10.49 -11.49
CA CYS A 121 0.01 -9.67 -12.63
C CYS A 121 -1.47 -9.29 -12.50
N VAL A 122 -2.32 -10.22 -12.07
CA VAL A 122 -3.74 -9.93 -11.77
C VAL A 122 -3.85 -8.92 -10.64
N LEU A 123 -3.10 -9.10 -9.55
CA LEU A 123 -3.12 -8.19 -8.40
C LEU A 123 -2.71 -6.76 -8.77
N VAL A 124 -1.63 -6.58 -9.54
CA VAL A 124 -1.20 -5.26 -10.02
C VAL A 124 -2.28 -4.61 -10.88
N SER A 125 -2.83 -5.37 -11.83
CA SER A 125 -3.87 -4.86 -12.73
C SER A 125 -5.13 -4.45 -11.98
N CYS A 126 -5.54 -5.23 -10.97
CA CYS A 126 -6.62 -4.88 -10.07
C CYS A 126 -6.33 -3.56 -9.33
N ARG A 127 -5.11 -3.37 -8.80
CA ARG A 127 -4.75 -2.13 -8.09
C ARG A 127 -4.74 -0.90 -8.99
N MET A 128 -4.28 -1.03 -10.23
CA MET A 128 -4.30 0.08 -11.20
C MET A 128 -5.71 0.54 -11.55
N ARG A 129 -6.71 -0.35 -11.42
CA ARG A 129 -8.13 -0.06 -11.69
C ARG A 129 -8.97 0.06 -10.42
N GLN A 130 -8.33 0.21 -9.24
CA GLN A 130 -9.01 0.33 -7.93
C GLN A 130 -9.99 -0.81 -7.65
N TRP A 131 -9.69 -2.02 -8.13
CA TRP A 131 -10.50 -3.21 -7.88
C TRP A 131 -10.09 -3.85 -6.53
N PRO A 132 -11.05 -4.11 -5.61
CA PRO A 132 -10.75 -4.41 -4.22
C PRO A 132 -10.32 -5.86 -3.99
N VAL A 133 -9.07 -6.17 -4.33
CA VAL A 133 -8.47 -7.49 -4.15
C VAL A 133 -7.26 -7.41 -3.25
N THR A 134 -7.25 -8.25 -2.21
CA THR A 134 -6.12 -8.37 -1.28
C THR A 134 -5.12 -9.40 -1.79
N ILE A 135 -3.86 -9.28 -1.36
CA ILE A 135 -2.85 -10.31 -1.63
C ILE A 135 -3.20 -11.66 -0.99
N GLY A 136 -3.93 -11.65 0.13
CA GLY A 136 -4.45 -12.85 0.77
C GLY A 136 -5.43 -13.62 -0.12
N THR A 137 -6.32 -12.91 -0.82
CA THR A 137 -7.26 -13.51 -1.77
C THR A 137 -6.51 -14.23 -2.90
N ILE A 138 -5.48 -13.59 -3.46
CA ILE A 138 -4.64 -14.19 -4.51
C ILE A 138 -3.86 -15.40 -3.97
N SER A 139 -3.32 -15.30 -2.76
CA SER A 139 -2.65 -16.42 -2.08
C SER A 139 -3.57 -17.64 -1.94
N CYS A 140 -4.83 -17.41 -1.57
CA CYS A 140 -5.84 -18.48 -1.46
C CYS A 140 -6.21 -19.08 -2.82
N LEU A 141 -6.28 -18.28 -3.89
CA LEU A 141 -6.54 -18.79 -5.24
C LEU A 141 -5.38 -19.63 -5.80
N LEU A 142 -4.15 -19.30 -5.41
CA LEU A 142 -2.94 -19.98 -5.84
C LEU A 142 -2.52 -21.16 -4.93
N ASP A 143 -3.22 -21.35 -3.80
CA ASP A 143 -2.83 -22.28 -2.73
C ASP A 143 -1.37 -22.11 -2.30
N ALA A 144 -0.97 -20.86 -2.07
CA ALA A 144 0.41 -20.45 -1.86
C ALA A 144 0.60 -19.71 -0.53
N ASP A 145 1.83 -19.69 -0.02
CA ASP A 145 2.18 -18.90 1.16
C ASP A 145 2.25 -17.39 0.85
N LEU A 146 1.76 -16.59 1.79
CA LEU A 146 1.63 -15.14 1.62
C LEU A 146 3.00 -14.46 1.46
N VAL A 147 4.04 -14.99 2.12
CA VAL A 147 5.39 -14.43 2.07
C VAL A 147 6.00 -14.65 0.69
N GLU A 148 5.81 -15.82 0.10
CA GLU A 148 6.32 -16.16 -1.24
C GLU A 148 5.65 -15.30 -2.32
N VAL A 149 4.32 -15.21 -2.30
CA VAL A 149 3.57 -14.37 -3.26
C VAL A 149 3.96 -12.90 -3.10
N GLY A 150 4.13 -12.43 -1.85
CA GLY A 150 4.58 -11.07 -1.56
C GLY A 150 5.99 -10.77 -2.07
N ALA A 151 6.92 -11.72 -1.98
CA ALA A 151 8.28 -11.57 -2.50
C ALA A 151 8.28 -11.46 -4.03
N VAL A 152 7.54 -12.35 -4.73
CA VAL A 152 7.41 -12.31 -6.19
C VAL A 152 6.73 -11.03 -6.66
N TYR A 153 5.71 -10.56 -5.94
CA TYR A 153 5.03 -9.31 -6.25
C TYR A 153 5.99 -8.12 -6.21
N LYS A 154 6.80 -8.00 -5.14
CA LYS A 154 7.80 -6.92 -5.00
C LYS A 154 8.84 -6.99 -6.11
N GLU A 155 9.38 -8.16 -6.38
CA GLU A 155 10.36 -8.38 -7.47
C GLU A 155 9.78 -8.02 -8.83
N MET A 156 8.52 -8.39 -9.10
CA MET A 156 7.87 -8.08 -10.37
C MET A 156 7.66 -6.58 -10.56
N VAL A 157 7.19 -5.88 -9.53
CA VAL A 157 6.95 -4.43 -9.57
C VAL A 157 8.26 -3.67 -9.80
N THR A 158 9.34 -4.05 -9.12
CA THR A 158 10.66 -3.42 -9.29
C THR A 158 11.26 -3.71 -10.66
N VAL A 159 11.20 -4.95 -11.13
CA VAL A 159 11.77 -5.36 -12.42
C VAL A 159 11.04 -4.73 -13.61
N LEU A 160 9.71 -4.63 -13.55
CA LEU A 160 8.91 -4.08 -14.65
C LEU A 160 8.77 -2.55 -14.57
N ASN A 161 9.32 -1.93 -13.52
CA ASN A 161 9.19 -0.51 -13.19
C ASN A 161 7.73 -0.05 -13.24
N ILE A 162 6.87 -0.74 -12.49
CA ILE A 162 5.43 -0.44 -12.45
C ILE A 162 5.16 0.48 -11.26
N GLU A 163 4.62 1.66 -11.53
CA GLU A 163 4.08 2.54 -10.49
C GLU A 163 2.66 2.07 -10.12
N ALA A 164 2.59 1.06 -9.25
CA ALA A 164 1.31 0.57 -8.75
C ALA A 164 0.76 1.52 -7.66
N PRO A 165 -0.53 1.92 -7.73
CA PRO A 165 -1.15 2.70 -6.66
C PRO A 165 -1.04 2.00 -5.30
N SER A 166 -0.83 2.80 -4.25
CA SER A 166 -0.84 2.28 -2.88
C SER A 166 -2.18 1.62 -2.56
N PHE A 167 -2.14 0.55 -1.78
CA PHE A 167 -3.36 -0.14 -1.33
C PHE A 167 -4.25 0.84 -0.55
N ASN A 168 -5.50 0.98 -1.00
CA ASN A 168 -6.51 1.76 -0.31
C ASN A 168 -7.42 0.84 0.50
N ILE A 169 -7.55 1.11 1.79
CA ILE A 169 -8.41 0.33 2.69
C ILE A 169 -9.89 0.51 2.34
N TYR A 170 -10.29 1.71 1.87
CA TYR A 170 -11.70 2.06 1.65
C TYR A 170 -12.36 1.22 0.55
N ASP A 171 -11.64 0.94 -0.54
CA ASP A 171 -12.14 0.13 -1.66
C ASP A 171 -12.56 -1.27 -1.20
N VAL A 172 -11.92 -1.78 -0.14
CA VAL A 172 -12.07 -3.15 0.36
C VAL A 172 -13.16 -3.26 1.45
N ILE A 173 -13.60 -2.15 2.05
CA ILE A 173 -14.59 -2.15 3.14
C ILE A 173 -15.95 -2.66 2.64
N GLU A 174 -16.42 -2.17 1.49
CA GLU A 174 -17.72 -2.54 0.94
C GLU A 174 -17.76 -4.03 0.56
N ALA A 175 -16.72 -4.53 -0.11
CA ALA A 175 -16.63 -5.94 -0.47
C ALA A 175 -16.61 -6.84 0.78
N HIS A 176 -15.86 -6.46 1.83
CA HIS A 176 -15.86 -7.22 3.07
C HIS A 176 -17.17 -7.11 3.85
N SER A 177 -17.85 -5.96 3.86
CA SER A 177 -19.09 -5.80 4.62
C SER A 177 -20.23 -6.68 4.08
N GLN A 178 -20.22 -6.98 2.78
CA GLN A 178 -21.15 -7.90 2.13
C GLN A 178 -20.92 -9.36 2.54
N GLU A 179 -19.72 -9.73 3.00
CA GLU A 179 -19.41 -11.08 3.48
C GLU A 179 -20.15 -11.42 4.79
N TYR A 180 -20.48 -10.41 5.59
CA TYR A 180 -21.11 -10.57 6.91
C TYR A 180 -22.60 -10.84 6.74
N LYS A 181 -23.04 -12.06 7.04
CA LYS A 181 -24.45 -12.48 6.90
C LYS A 181 -25.33 -11.99 8.06
N ILE A 182 -25.36 -10.68 8.28
CA ILE A 182 -26.06 -10.03 9.42
C ILE A 182 -27.49 -9.65 9.04
N SER A 183 -27.79 -9.40 7.76
CA SER A 183 -29.15 -9.05 7.32
C SER A 183 -30.08 -10.26 7.13
N LEU A 184 -29.52 -11.46 6.91
CA LEU A 184 -30.27 -12.66 6.56
C LEU A 184 -30.03 -13.75 7.61
N HIS A 185 -31.10 -14.35 8.15
CA HIS A 185 -31.07 -15.45 9.13
C HIS A 185 -30.60 -15.07 10.55
N VAL A 186 -30.80 -13.81 10.94
CA VAL A 186 -30.48 -13.28 12.27
C VAL A 186 -31.75 -12.69 12.87
N ALA A 187 -31.92 -12.76 14.20
CA ALA A 187 -33.03 -12.13 14.90
C ALA A 187 -33.11 -10.63 14.55
N GLU A 188 -34.31 -10.09 14.37
CA GLU A 188 -34.54 -8.71 13.90
C GLU A 188 -33.80 -7.66 14.75
N GLU A 189 -33.70 -7.90 16.07
CA GLU A 189 -32.98 -7.04 17.01
C GLU A 189 -31.46 -6.97 16.76
N LEU A 190 -30.89 -7.95 16.08
CA LEU A 190 -29.47 -8.06 15.75
C LEU A 190 -29.20 -7.84 14.25
N ALA A 191 -30.25 -7.81 13.43
CA ALA A 191 -30.15 -7.58 12.01
C ALA A 191 -29.88 -6.10 11.71
N GLU A 192 -29.06 -5.87 10.68
CA GLU A 192 -28.76 -4.53 10.17
C GLU A 192 -28.67 -4.49 8.66
N ASN A 193 -28.86 -3.30 8.11
CA ASN A 193 -28.67 -3.03 6.69
C ASN A 193 -27.18 -2.90 6.36
N HIS A 194 -26.72 -3.59 5.32
CA HIS A 194 -25.34 -3.50 4.83
C HIS A 194 -24.92 -2.08 4.46
N LYS A 195 -25.82 -1.25 3.93
CA LYS A 195 -25.49 0.13 3.51
C LYS A 195 -25.13 1.01 4.70
N ASP A 196 -25.97 0.99 5.74
CA ASP A 196 -25.77 1.80 6.96
C ASP A 196 -24.54 1.30 7.73
N LEU A 197 -24.36 -0.02 7.77
CA LEU A 197 -23.19 -0.66 8.38
C LEU A 197 -21.89 -0.25 7.68
N THR A 198 -21.88 -0.26 6.34
CA THR A 198 -20.71 0.12 5.54
C THR A 198 -20.39 1.60 5.72
N LYS A 199 -21.41 2.48 5.65
CA LYS A 199 -21.22 3.92 5.83
C LYS A 199 -20.56 4.23 7.17
N ARG A 200 -21.08 3.66 8.27
CA ARG A 200 -20.51 3.87 9.61
C ARG A 200 -19.13 3.24 9.77
N ALA A 201 -18.88 2.08 9.13
CA ALA A 201 -17.58 1.45 9.15
C ALA A 201 -16.52 2.29 8.43
N VAL A 202 -16.86 2.90 7.29
CA VAL A 202 -15.98 3.85 6.59
C VAL A 202 -15.63 5.02 7.50
N GLU A 203 -16.63 5.66 8.13
CA GLU A 203 -16.41 6.79 9.04
C GLU A 203 -15.50 6.43 10.24
N LEU A 204 -15.65 5.22 10.80
CA LEU A 204 -14.77 4.70 11.86
C LEU A 204 -13.36 4.38 11.38
N VAL A 205 -13.21 3.86 10.16
CA VAL A 205 -11.88 3.59 9.58
C VAL A 205 -11.16 4.89 9.26
N GLU A 206 -11.87 5.91 8.77
CA GLU A 206 -11.32 7.26 8.58
C GLU A 206 -10.81 7.84 9.90
N LEU A 207 -11.64 7.77 10.96
CA LEU A 207 -11.21 8.19 12.30
C LEU A 207 -9.99 7.41 12.79
N ALA A 208 -9.97 6.09 12.58
CA ALA A 208 -8.85 5.24 12.96
C ALA A 208 -7.57 5.56 12.16
N ALA A 209 -7.70 6.02 10.91
CA ALA A 209 -6.57 6.47 10.11
C ALA A 209 -5.99 7.77 10.68
N ASP A 210 -6.85 8.73 11.02
CA ASP A 210 -6.46 10.02 11.62
C ASP A 210 -5.77 9.84 12.99
N THR A 211 -6.09 8.77 13.72
CA THR A 211 -5.50 8.47 15.04
C THR A 211 -4.44 7.37 15.03
N TRP A 212 -3.82 7.08 13.89
CA TRP A 212 -2.68 6.14 13.76
C TRP A 212 -2.99 4.67 14.10
N VAL A 213 -4.26 4.25 14.04
CA VAL A 213 -4.67 2.86 14.28
C VAL A 213 -4.53 2.01 13.00
N VAL A 214 -4.56 2.62 11.81
CA VAL A 214 -4.49 1.91 10.51
C VAL A 214 -3.06 1.70 10.02
N THR A 215 -2.19 2.71 10.19
CA THR A 215 -0.87 2.79 9.53
C THR A 215 0.03 1.60 9.88
N GLY A 216 0.56 0.94 8.84
CA GLY A 216 1.49 -0.20 8.97
C GLY A 216 0.84 -1.51 9.43
N ARG A 217 -0.50 -1.61 9.42
CA ARG A 217 -1.22 -2.80 9.89
C ARG A 217 -1.99 -3.49 8.77
N GLN A 218 -2.35 -4.75 9.03
CA GLN A 218 -3.19 -5.52 8.13
C GLN A 218 -4.60 -4.88 8.07
N PRO A 219 -5.16 -4.66 6.87
CA PRO A 219 -6.43 -3.95 6.72
C PRO A 219 -7.64 -4.75 7.21
N VAL A 220 -7.69 -6.06 6.93
CA VAL A 220 -8.87 -6.90 7.25
C VAL A 220 -9.23 -6.91 8.74
N PRO A 221 -8.29 -7.05 9.70
CA PRO A 221 -8.59 -6.90 11.13
C PRO A 221 -9.15 -5.54 11.54
N VAL A 222 -8.72 -4.46 10.88
CA VAL A 222 -9.19 -3.10 11.16
C VAL A 222 -10.63 -2.94 10.67
N ILE A 223 -10.92 -3.39 9.45
CA ILE A 223 -12.26 -3.40 8.87
C ILE A 223 -13.20 -4.24 9.75
N MET A 224 -12.78 -5.42 10.19
CA MET A 224 -13.56 -6.29 11.08
C MET A 224 -13.91 -5.60 12.40
N ALA A 225 -12.97 -4.89 13.01
CA ALA A 225 -13.21 -4.12 14.23
C ALA A 225 -14.19 -2.95 13.98
N ALA A 226 -14.02 -2.21 12.89
CA ALA A 226 -14.89 -1.11 12.51
C ALA A 226 -16.33 -1.59 12.22
N ILE A 227 -16.50 -2.70 11.51
CA ILE A 227 -17.82 -3.30 11.24
C ILE A 227 -18.49 -3.74 12.54
N TYR A 228 -17.77 -4.40 13.45
CA TYR A 228 -18.31 -4.81 14.75
C TYR A 228 -18.78 -3.61 15.58
N LEU A 229 -17.97 -2.55 15.68
CA LEU A 229 -18.34 -1.33 16.41
C LEU A 229 -19.49 -0.56 15.73
N SER A 230 -19.53 -0.55 14.39
CA SER A 230 -20.63 0.02 13.61
C SER A 230 -21.95 -0.70 13.92
N TRP A 231 -21.92 -2.03 13.92
CA TRP A 231 -23.09 -2.85 14.24
C TRP A 231 -23.60 -2.64 15.67
N GLN A 232 -22.69 -2.49 16.64
CA GLN A 232 -23.07 -2.20 18.03
C GLN A 232 -23.66 -0.79 18.18
N SER A 233 -23.12 0.21 17.48
CA SER A 233 -23.53 1.62 17.62
C SER A 233 -24.82 1.98 16.88
N LEU A 234 -25.21 1.27 15.82
CA LEU A 234 -26.42 1.58 15.04
C LEU A 234 -27.70 1.41 15.87
N LYS A 235 -27.81 0.30 16.61
CA LYS A 235 -28.90 0.05 17.55
C LYS A 235 -28.33 -0.49 18.87
N PRO A 236 -27.93 0.40 19.80
CA PRO A 236 -27.28 -0.02 21.04
C PRO A 236 -28.29 -0.69 21.99
N ASN A 237 -28.49 -1.99 21.81
CA ASN A 237 -29.31 -2.83 22.69
C ASN A 237 -28.43 -3.51 23.75
N ARG A 238 -29.01 -3.79 24.93
CA ARG A 238 -28.32 -4.55 26.01
C ARG A 238 -27.75 -5.89 25.50
N HIS A 239 -28.40 -6.52 24.53
CA HIS A 239 -27.93 -7.75 23.90
C HIS A 239 -26.71 -7.54 22.99
N ARG A 240 -26.69 -6.47 22.17
CA ARG A 240 -25.56 -6.18 21.26
C ARG A 240 -24.29 -5.78 22.00
N LEU A 241 -24.44 -4.97 23.05
CA LEU A 241 -23.32 -4.50 23.86
C LEU A 241 -22.67 -5.65 24.66
N LYS A 242 -23.46 -6.65 25.10
CA LYS A 242 -22.94 -7.85 25.80
C LYS A 242 -22.32 -8.89 24.87
N LEU A 243 -22.56 -8.81 23.56
CA LEU A 243 -22.04 -9.79 22.60
C LEU A 243 -20.58 -9.50 22.30
N SER A 244 -19.72 -10.50 22.54
CA SER A 244 -18.30 -10.43 22.18
C SER A 244 -18.09 -10.48 20.66
N LEU A 245 -16.93 -10.01 20.22
CA LEU A 245 -16.51 -10.09 18.81
C LEU A 245 -16.59 -11.53 18.27
N ASP A 246 -16.28 -12.53 19.09
CA ASP A 246 -16.27 -13.94 18.69
C ASP A 246 -17.68 -14.44 18.36
N LYS A 247 -18.64 -14.11 19.23
CA LYS A 247 -20.05 -14.44 19.01
C LYS A 247 -20.62 -13.68 17.82
N PHE A 248 -20.21 -12.43 17.63
CA PHE A 248 -20.56 -11.65 16.45
C PHE A 248 -20.02 -12.27 15.16
N CYS A 249 -18.75 -12.69 15.12
CA CYS A 249 -18.16 -13.37 13.97
C CYS A 249 -18.88 -14.69 13.65
N GLN A 250 -19.27 -15.46 14.67
CA GLN A 250 -20.07 -16.68 14.51
C GLN A 250 -21.46 -16.39 13.92
N LEU A 251 -22.13 -15.35 14.44
CA LEU A 251 -23.42 -14.89 13.95
C LEU A 251 -23.35 -14.46 12.48
N ALA A 252 -22.33 -13.67 12.13
CA ALA A 252 -22.09 -13.19 10.78
C ALA A 252 -21.49 -14.26 9.82
N LYS A 253 -21.14 -15.44 10.33
CA LYS A 253 -20.47 -16.55 9.61
C LYS A 253 -19.13 -16.15 8.99
N VAL A 254 -18.34 -15.32 9.67
CA VAL A 254 -17.02 -14.87 9.24
C VAL A 254 -15.93 -15.43 10.15
N LYS A 255 -14.76 -15.78 9.58
CA LYS A 255 -13.61 -16.27 10.34
C LYS A 255 -12.95 -15.12 11.12
N LYS A 256 -13.01 -15.18 12.44
CA LYS A 256 -12.32 -14.22 13.33
C LYS A 256 -10.81 -14.20 13.05
N GLN A 257 -10.25 -13.00 12.90
CA GLN A 257 -8.79 -12.80 12.86
C GLN A 257 -8.29 -12.38 14.25
N LYS A 258 -7.18 -13.00 14.71
CA LYS A 258 -6.61 -12.75 16.05
C LYS A 258 -6.35 -11.25 16.32
N PRO A 259 -5.79 -10.46 15.39
CA PRO A 259 -5.51 -9.04 15.65
C PRO A 259 -6.76 -8.17 15.78
N ALA A 260 -7.94 -8.62 15.33
CA ALA A 260 -9.15 -7.81 15.30
C ALA A 260 -9.61 -7.40 16.72
N ALA A 261 -9.44 -8.27 17.71
CA ALA A 261 -9.78 -7.95 19.11
C ALA A 261 -8.94 -6.77 19.64
N ILE A 262 -7.65 -6.72 19.29
CA ILE A 262 -6.76 -5.61 19.67
C ILE A 262 -7.16 -4.32 18.93
N ARG A 263 -7.61 -4.42 17.68
CA ARG A 263 -8.11 -3.25 16.93
C ARG A 263 -9.39 -2.69 17.56
N VAL A 264 -10.30 -3.55 18.05
CA VAL A 264 -11.50 -3.11 18.77
C VAL A 264 -11.14 -2.34 20.03
N THR A 265 -10.19 -2.83 20.83
CA THR A 265 -9.78 -2.14 22.07
C THR A 265 -9.15 -0.78 21.78
N GLU A 266 -8.25 -0.69 20.80
CA GLU A 266 -7.61 0.59 20.42
C GLU A 266 -8.63 1.59 19.86
N MET A 267 -9.58 1.14 19.03
CA MET A 267 -10.65 2.01 18.52
C MET A 267 -11.56 2.51 19.65
N LYS A 268 -11.93 1.64 20.61
CA LYS A 268 -12.68 2.05 21.79
C LYS A 268 -11.92 3.06 22.66
N GLU A 269 -10.61 2.88 22.85
CA GLU A 269 -9.76 3.83 23.57
C GLU A 269 -9.71 5.20 22.89
N VAL A 270 -9.59 5.24 21.56
CA VAL A 270 -9.67 6.48 20.76
C VAL A 270 -11.01 7.17 20.95
N LEU A 271 -12.11 6.42 20.82
CA LEU A 271 -13.46 6.94 21.03
C LEU A 271 -13.63 7.48 22.45
N CYS A 272 -13.10 6.80 23.47
CA CYS A 272 -13.13 7.27 24.86
C CYS A 272 -12.37 8.58 25.04
N LYS A 273 -11.20 8.73 24.40
CA LYS A 273 -10.42 9.99 24.43
C LYS A 273 -11.21 11.14 23.81
N LEU A 274 -11.89 10.90 22.69
CA LEU A 274 -12.68 11.92 22.00
C LEU A 274 -13.99 12.25 22.73
N GLY A 275 -14.64 11.24 23.30
CA GLY A 275 -15.90 11.44 24.02
C GLY A 275 -15.74 12.26 25.30
N LYS A 276 -14.55 12.26 25.94
CA LYS A 276 -14.24 13.14 27.08
C LYS A 276 -14.28 14.63 26.73
N GLU A 277 -14.13 14.97 25.46
CA GLU A 277 -14.18 16.36 24.99
C GLU A 277 -15.61 16.86 24.77
N ILE A 278 -16.62 15.99 24.90
CA ILE A 278 -18.03 16.34 24.70
C ILE A 278 -18.59 16.92 26.01
N PRO A 279 -18.96 18.22 26.06
CA PRO A 279 -19.29 18.88 27.32
C PRO A 279 -20.52 18.34 28.05
N TRP A 280 -21.51 17.82 27.31
CA TRP A 280 -22.74 17.28 27.90
C TRP A 280 -22.61 15.81 28.34
N LEU A 281 -21.48 15.16 28.03
CA LEU A 281 -21.17 13.83 28.51
C LEU A 281 -20.38 13.92 29.82
N GLY A 282 -21.09 14.19 30.92
CA GLY A 282 -20.50 14.31 32.26
C GLY A 282 -20.13 12.98 32.93
N GLU A 283 -20.52 11.84 32.36
CA GLU A 283 -20.23 10.50 32.91
C GLU A 283 -18.84 10.01 32.50
N THR A 284 -18.22 9.20 33.37
CA THR A 284 -16.96 8.51 33.06
C THR A 284 -17.17 7.50 31.94
N LEU A 285 -16.82 7.90 30.71
CA LEU A 285 -16.90 7.06 29.53
C LEU A 285 -16.00 5.84 29.66
N THR A 286 -16.62 4.68 29.83
CA THR A 286 -15.96 3.38 29.75
C THR A 286 -15.96 2.85 28.31
N PRO A 287 -15.03 1.94 27.94
CA PRO A 287 -14.98 1.31 26.62
C PRO A 287 -16.27 0.57 26.21
N ASP A 288 -17.14 0.26 27.17
CA ASP A 288 -18.41 -0.44 26.90
C ASP A 288 -19.56 0.53 26.69
N ASN A 289 -19.54 1.70 27.32
CA ASN A 289 -20.60 2.71 27.17
C ASN A 289 -20.34 3.67 25.99
N VAL A 290 -19.07 3.86 25.61
CA VAL A 290 -18.68 4.77 24.52
C VAL A 290 -19.30 4.41 23.17
N VAL A 291 -19.63 3.13 22.96
CA VAL A 291 -20.19 2.62 21.71
C VAL A 291 -21.55 3.25 21.40
N CYS A 292 -22.33 3.62 22.42
CA CYS A 292 -23.60 4.31 22.28
C CYS A 292 -23.46 5.74 21.74
N GLN A 293 -22.27 6.35 21.89
CA GLN A 293 -21.99 7.75 21.55
C GLN A 293 -21.22 7.89 20.23
N VAL A 294 -20.99 6.78 19.53
CA VAL A 294 -20.19 6.74 18.29
C VAL A 294 -20.79 7.65 17.22
N GLU A 295 -22.12 7.75 17.12
CA GLU A 295 -22.77 8.62 16.14
C GLU A 295 -22.42 10.10 16.36
N ASP A 296 -22.53 10.58 17.60
CA ASP A 296 -22.21 11.97 17.95
C ASP A 296 -20.70 12.25 17.80
N ILE A 297 -19.85 11.30 18.20
CA ILE A 297 -18.39 11.41 18.05
C ILE A 297 -18.03 11.50 16.56
N LEU A 298 -18.59 10.65 15.71
CA LEU A 298 -18.30 10.64 14.28
C LEU A 298 -18.80 11.93 13.60
N LYS A 299 -20.00 12.40 13.94
CA LYS A 299 -20.57 13.64 13.41
C LYS A 299 -19.68 14.85 13.67
N HIS A 300 -19.00 14.90 14.81
CA HIS A 300 -18.14 16.01 15.22
C HIS A 300 -16.63 15.66 15.23
N ARG A 301 -16.22 14.59 14.54
CA ARG A 301 -14.87 14.01 14.65
C ARG A 301 -13.72 15.00 14.49
N TYR A 302 -13.77 15.88 13.48
CA TYR A 302 -12.70 16.84 13.21
C TYR A 302 -12.58 17.90 14.30
N ALA A 303 -13.71 18.36 14.86
CA ALA A 303 -13.72 19.32 15.95
C ALA A 303 -13.20 18.68 17.24
N LEU A 304 -13.65 17.45 17.53
CA LEU A 304 -13.22 16.69 18.70
C LEU A 304 -11.73 16.34 18.64
N LEU A 305 -11.21 15.91 17.49
CA LEU A 305 -9.78 15.64 17.30
C LEU A 305 -8.92 16.87 17.59
N ARG A 306 -9.28 18.03 17.00
CA ARG A 306 -8.55 19.28 17.22
C ARG A 306 -8.63 19.74 18.67
N ARG A 307 -9.79 19.61 19.30
CA ARG A 307 -9.99 19.99 20.70
C ARG A 307 -9.20 19.10 21.64
N ALA A 308 -9.24 17.78 21.43
CA ALA A 308 -8.50 16.81 22.24
C ALA A 308 -6.98 17.06 22.16
N LEU A 309 -6.46 17.34 20.97
CA LEU A 309 -5.04 17.68 20.79
C LEU A 309 -4.67 18.96 21.56
N ARG A 310 -5.47 20.02 21.47
CA ARG A 310 -5.24 21.28 22.22
C ARG A 310 -5.32 21.07 23.72
N ALA A 311 -6.33 20.37 24.21
CA ALA A 311 -6.48 20.07 25.64
C ALA A 311 -5.28 19.28 26.19
N ARG A 312 -4.71 18.38 25.38
CA ARG A 312 -3.47 17.68 25.74
C ARG A 312 -2.27 18.61 25.80
N GLU A 313 -2.10 19.49 24.81
CA GLU A 313 -1.02 20.48 24.79
C GLU A 313 -1.09 21.41 26.00
N GLU A 314 -2.29 21.91 26.32
CA GLU A 314 -2.55 22.74 27.51
C GLU A 314 -2.26 21.99 28.82
N ALA A 315 -2.59 20.70 28.91
CA ALA A 315 -2.30 19.88 30.09
C ALA A 315 -0.80 19.58 30.29
N LEU A 316 0.02 19.65 29.23
CA LEU A 316 1.46 19.41 29.31
C LEU A 316 2.26 20.68 29.66
N LEU A 317 1.71 21.89 29.46
CA LEU A 317 2.38 23.15 29.79
C LEU A 317 2.73 23.29 31.30
N PRO A 318 1.88 22.92 32.27
CA PRO A 318 2.20 22.96 33.70
C PRO A 318 3.36 22.04 34.11
N GLU A 319 3.59 20.92 33.41
CA GLU A 319 4.70 19.99 33.72
C GLU A 319 6.06 20.55 33.29
N SER A 320 6.10 21.46 32.32
CA SER A 320 7.34 22.09 31.83
C SER A 320 7.83 23.28 32.68
N LEU A 321 6.93 23.94 33.41
CA LEU A 321 7.28 25.04 34.33
C LEU A 321 7.71 24.53 35.72
N ALA A 322 7.19 23.38 36.16
CA ALA A 322 7.58 22.76 37.42
C ALA A 322 9.04 22.24 37.42
N SER A 323 9.62 21.94 36.26
CA SER A 323 11.04 21.57 36.15
C SER A 323 12.01 22.75 36.23
N CYS A 324 11.50 23.99 36.17
CA CYS A 324 12.33 25.21 36.15
C CYS A 324 12.39 25.94 37.49
N GLU A 325 11.54 25.60 38.47
CA GLU A 325 11.50 26.29 39.78
C GLU A 325 12.37 25.65 40.87
N ALA A 326 13.05 24.55 40.60
CA ALA A 326 13.96 23.89 41.55
C ALA A 326 15.40 24.38 41.44
N SER A 327 15.63 25.70 41.56
CA SER A 327 16.97 26.26 41.81
C SER A 327 16.84 27.60 42.55
N PRO A 328 17.36 27.73 43.78
CA PRO A 328 17.27 29.00 44.51
C PRO A 328 18.22 30.05 43.90
N PRO A 329 17.85 31.34 43.90
CA PRO A 329 18.67 32.39 43.32
C PRO A 329 19.88 32.69 44.21
N ARG A 330 21.09 32.56 43.66
CA ARG A 330 22.31 33.16 44.25
C ARG A 330 22.29 34.67 43.96
N ALA A 331 22.46 35.47 45.00
CA ALA A 331 22.57 36.92 44.93
C ALA A 331 23.77 37.37 44.07
N PRO A 332 23.67 38.51 43.36
CA PRO A 332 24.80 39.10 42.66
C PRO A 332 25.60 39.99 43.62
N GLU A 333 26.90 39.74 43.76
CA GLU A 333 27.82 40.72 44.33
C GLU A 333 28.14 41.81 43.30
N VAL A 334 28.09 43.03 43.81
CA VAL A 334 28.19 44.32 43.12
C VAL A 334 29.64 44.62 42.75
N SER A 335 29.86 45.11 41.53
CA SER A 335 30.93 46.09 41.26
C SER A 335 30.51 46.99 40.10
N ASP A 336 29.89 48.11 40.46
CA ASP A 336 29.82 49.35 39.68
C ASP A 336 31.16 50.12 39.83
N PRO A 337 31.57 51.05 38.92
CA PRO A 337 30.70 52.10 38.39
C PRO A 337 30.88 52.53 36.92
N ASN A 338 29.74 52.75 36.23
CA ASN A 338 29.22 54.04 35.72
C ASN A 338 30.15 55.02 34.93
N PRO A 339 29.60 56.06 34.25
CA PRO A 339 28.32 56.20 33.51
C PRO A 339 28.50 56.93 32.14
N ALA A 340 27.45 56.92 31.31
CA ALA A 340 27.04 57.95 30.33
C ALA A 340 26.53 57.27 29.06
N GLU A 341 25.43 57.63 28.42
CA GLU A 341 24.42 58.66 28.60
C GLU A 341 23.17 58.13 27.88
N SER A 342 22.03 58.57 28.38
CA SER A 342 20.69 58.31 27.88
C SER A 342 20.38 59.16 26.62
N PRO A 343 19.11 59.32 26.21
CA PRO A 343 18.22 58.40 25.50
C PRO A 343 17.69 59.07 24.20
N VAL A 344 16.57 58.56 23.65
CA VAL A 344 15.47 59.33 22.99
C VAL A 344 15.06 58.90 21.57
N GLU A 345 13.79 58.48 21.51
CA GLU A 345 12.76 58.57 20.45
C GLU A 345 12.94 57.89 19.08
N ARG A 346 12.07 56.96 18.67
CA ARG A 346 10.61 57.05 18.40
C ARG A 346 10.28 57.96 17.20
N ARG A 347 10.17 57.40 15.99
CA ARG A 347 9.02 57.70 15.09
C ARG A 347 8.92 56.80 13.86
N LYS A 348 7.68 56.35 13.64
CA LYS A 348 7.14 55.76 12.40
C LYS A 348 6.77 56.85 11.38
N ARG A 349 6.90 56.54 10.09
CA ARG A 349 5.97 56.77 8.94
C ARG A 349 6.72 56.37 7.66
N SER A 350 6.26 55.41 6.84
CA SER A 350 5.18 55.51 5.82
C SER A 350 5.51 56.58 4.78
N ALA A 351 5.44 56.42 3.46
CA ALA A 351 5.09 55.37 2.50
C ALA A 351 5.49 55.90 1.09
N GLU A 352 5.02 55.26 0.00
CA GLU A 352 5.16 55.61 -1.44
C GLU A 352 6.45 55.10 -2.12
N GLY A 353 6.44 54.33 -3.20
CA GLY A 353 5.39 53.91 -4.13
C GLY A 353 5.84 54.18 -5.57
N THR A 354 6.20 53.16 -6.35
CA THR A 354 6.20 53.24 -7.83
C THR A 354 6.09 51.85 -8.46
N LEU A 355 4.89 51.59 -8.98
CA LEU A 355 4.48 50.93 -10.24
C LEU A 355 5.42 49.93 -10.97
N ALA A 356 4.82 48.77 -11.28
CA ALA A 356 5.23 47.69 -12.20
C ALA A 356 5.08 48.09 -13.70
N PRO A 357 5.46 47.26 -14.71
CA PRO A 357 4.94 45.91 -15.03
C PRO A 357 6.09 44.92 -15.41
N GLY A 358 5.97 43.62 -15.67
CA GLY A 358 4.90 42.64 -15.86
C GLY A 358 5.52 41.53 -16.72
N ASP A 359 5.43 40.26 -16.32
CA ASP A 359 5.25 39.10 -17.21
C ASP A 359 5.17 37.78 -16.40
N GLU A 360 4.14 37.01 -16.73
CA GLU A 360 3.75 35.73 -16.11
C GLU A 360 4.57 34.54 -16.63
N ALA A 361 4.93 33.62 -15.72
CA ALA A 361 4.88 32.17 -15.98
C ALA A 361 4.93 31.42 -14.63
N GLY A 362 3.80 30.83 -14.24
CA GLY A 362 3.68 30.01 -13.04
C GLY A 362 3.92 28.52 -13.31
N GLN A 363 4.64 27.86 -12.39
CA GLN A 363 4.48 26.44 -12.01
C GLN A 363 5.23 26.17 -10.67
N PRO A 364 4.86 25.13 -9.90
CA PRO A 364 4.91 25.14 -8.44
C PRO A 364 6.20 24.59 -7.82
N ARG A 365 6.50 25.10 -6.62
CA ARG A 365 7.67 24.81 -5.80
C ARG A 365 7.68 23.38 -5.26
N VAL A 366 8.70 22.63 -5.67
CA VAL A 366 9.21 21.43 -5.00
C VAL A 366 10.11 21.90 -3.85
N ALA A 367 9.83 21.46 -2.63
CA ALA A 367 10.68 21.71 -1.46
C ALA A 367 11.89 20.78 -1.53
N GLY A 368 13.01 21.33 -1.99
CA GLY A 368 14.33 20.70 -1.98
C GLY A 368 15.01 20.84 -0.62
N GLU A 369 15.69 19.76 -0.27
CA GLU A 369 16.58 19.57 0.87
C GLU A 369 17.59 20.73 1.01
N LEU A 370 17.79 21.19 2.25
CA LEU A 370 18.94 22.03 2.61
C LEU A 370 19.72 21.32 3.71
N ALA A 371 20.79 20.67 3.29
CA ALA A 371 21.93 20.34 4.12
C ALA A 371 22.70 21.63 4.44
N GLY A 372 23.02 21.82 5.72
CA GLY A 372 23.92 22.87 6.20
C GLY A 372 24.70 22.35 7.40
N GLU A 373 25.98 22.04 7.18
CA GLU A 373 26.97 21.84 8.23
C GLU A 373 27.32 23.20 8.88
N LEU A 374 27.56 23.22 10.20
CA LEU A 374 28.81 23.71 10.81
C LEU A 374 28.76 23.67 12.35
N ALA A 375 29.80 23.04 12.90
CA ALA A 375 30.58 23.41 14.09
C ALA A 375 29.94 23.38 15.50
N GLY A 376 30.25 22.29 16.22
CA GLY A 376 31.13 22.31 17.39
C GLY A 376 30.86 23.33 18.50
N GLY A 377 30.09 22.91 19.50
CA GLY A 377 30.04 23.51 20.83
C GLY A 377 29.48 22.50 21.82
N ALA A 378 30.36 21.90 22.62
CA ALA A 378 29.99 20.98 23.67
C ALA A 378 29.14 21.72 24.72
N LEU A 379 27.84 21.41 24.77
CA LEU A 379 26.99 21.68 25.93
C LEU A 379 26.15 20.45 26.23
N GLU A 380 26.11 20.15 27.51
CA GLU A 380 25.70 18.93 28.18
C GLU A 380 24.37 18.32 27.70
N SER A 381 24.36 16.98 27.67
CA SER A 381 23.23 16.12 27.33
C SER A 381 21.97 16.41 28.16
N PRO A 382 20.82 16.73 27.53
CA PRO A 382 19.53 16.68 28.21
C PRO A 382 18.92 15.28 28.03
N ASP A 383 18.75 14.60 29.16
CA ASP A 383 17.88 13.44 29.43
C ASP A 383 17.87 12.25 28.46
N LYS A 384 18.36 11.12 28.97
CA LYS A 384 17.96 9.78 28.53
C LYS A 384 16.44 9.61 28.64
N GLY A 385 15.75 9.82 27.52
CA GLY A 385 14.78 8.85 27.02
C GLY A 385 13.31 8.98 27.44
N SER A 386 12.73 10.19 27.46
CA SER A 386 11.26 10.30 27.47
C SER A 386 10.71 9.94 26.09
N ASN A 387 10.03 8.80 25.99
CA ASN A 387 9.40 8.33 24.76
C ASN A 387 8.34 9.34 24.26
N TRP A 388 8.53 9.94 23.08
CA TRP A 388 7.62 10.94 22.53
C TRP A 388 6.17 10.44 22.42
N GLY A 389 5.97 9.14 22.18
CA GLY A 389 4.64 8.53 22.11
C GLY A 389 3.88 8.54 23.44
N ALA A 390 4.57 8.68 24.57
CA ALA A 390 3.92 8.86 25.87
C ALA A 390 3.42 10.31 26.06
N ARG A 391 4.04 11.28 25.37
CA ARG A 391 3.65 12.70 25.40
C ARG A 391 2.46 12.97 24.47
N ALA A 392 2.49 12.41 23.26
CA ALA A 392 1.44 12.57 22.26
C ALA A 392 0.11 11.89 22.66
N LEU A 393 -1.02 12.58 22.46
CA LEU A 393 -2.36 12.04 22.76
C LEU A 393 -2.73 10.85 21.85
N PHE A 394 -2.48 11.03 20.56
CA PHE A 394 -2.60 10.02 19.52
C PHE A 394 -1.20 9.77 18.96
N ALA A 395 -0.70 8.56 19.19
CA ALA A 395 0.54 8.09 18.63
C ALA A 395 0.33 6.63 18.19
N PRO A 396 1.11 6.15 17.20
CA PRO A 396 1.09 4.75 16.84
C PRO A 396 1.29 3.88 18.10
N PRO A 397 0.44 2.85 18.34
CA PRO A 397 0.54 2.08 19.59
C PRO A 397 1.89 1.40 19.83
N CYS A 398 2.65 1.14 18.75
CA CYS A 398 4.03 0.63 18.84
C CYS A 398 5.03 1.63 19.44
N VAL A 399 4.74 2.93 19.34
CA VAL A 399 5.52 4.00 19.96
C VAL A 399 5.08 4.15 21.41
N VAL A 400 3.77 4.22 21.68
CA VAL A 400 3.24 4.33 23.06
C VAL A 400 3.77 3.20 23.94
N HIS A 401 3.73 1.97 23.44
CA HIS A 401 4.23 0.77 24.11
C HIS A 401 5.53 0.28 23.48
N ALA A 402 6.56 1.12 23.52
CA ALA A 402 7.87 0.77 22.99
C ALA A 402 8.38 -0.54 23.62
N LYS A 403 8.76 -1.51 22.78
CA LYS A 403 9.40 -2.75 23.25
C LYS A 403 10.66 -2.38 24.01
N ARG A 404 10.88 -3.01 25.17
CA ARG A 404 12.16 -2.90 25.88
C ARG A 404 13.27 -3.35 24.93
N ARG A 405 14.13 -2.42 24.52
CA ARG A 405 15.32 -2.78 23.73
C ARG A 405 16.17 -3.70 24.59
N ARG A 406 16.63 -4.81 24.00
CA ARG A 406 17.70 -5.59 24.61
C ARG A 406 18.88 -4.62 24.77
N VAL A 407 19.43 -4.52 25.97
CA VAL A 407 20.68 -3.79 26.19
C VAL A 407 21.70 -4.45 25.28
N GLU A 408 22.15 -3.74 24.25
CA GLU A 408 23.27 -4.21 23.44
C GLU A 408 24.42 -4.48 24.39
N GLN A 409 24.96 -5.69 24.35
CA GLN A 409 26.19 -5.97 25.09
C GLN A 409 27.22 -4.95 24.59
N PRO A 410 27.92 -4.27 25.50
CA PRO A 410 28.95 -3.33 25.09
C PRO A 410 29.88 -4.06 24.12
N GLU A 411 30.16 -3.43 22.97
CA GLU A 411 31.11 -3.97 22.00
C GLU A 411 32.38 -4.32 22.77
N LEU A 412 32.75 -5.60 22.77
CA LEU A 412 33.97 -6.07 23.42
C LEU A 412 35.14 -5.51 22.61
N ARG A 413 35.68 -4.36 23.05
CA ARG A 413 36.72 -3.61 22.34
C ARG A 413 38.06 -4.33 22.31
N ASP A 414 38.24 -5.32 23.18
CA ASP A 414 39.52 -5.96 23.46
C ASP A 414 39.66 -7.36 22.84
N VAL A 415 38.79 -7.72 21.88
CA VAL A 415 38.88 -8.99 21.14
C VAL A 415 39.43 -8.72 19.74
N THR A 416 40.68 -9.14 19.54
CA THR A 416 41.51 -8.99 18.34
C THR A 416 41.46 -10.21 17.42
N GLY A 417 41.10 -11.39 17.93
CA GLY A 417 41.03 -12.65 17.19
C GLY A 417 42.33 -13.45 17.17
N ASP A 418 43.42 -12.88 17.68
CA ASP A 418 44.74 -13.51 17.81
C ASP A 418 45.03 -13.95 19.26
N GLU A 419 44.01 -13.97 20.13
CA GLU A 419 44.16 -14.42 21.50
C GLU A 419 44.55 -15.90 21.58
N GLU A 420 45.44 -16.22 22.53
CA GLU A 420 45.80 -17.61 22.82
C GLU A 420 44.61 -18.35 23.42
N ILE A 421 44.14 -19.38 22.72
CA ILE A 421 43.06 -20.26 23.19
C ILE A 421 43.69 -21.39 24.00
N SER A 422 43.48 -21.38 25.31
CA SER A 422 43.99 -22.44 26.19
C SER A 422 43.41 -23.82 25.86
N ASP A 423 44.19 -24.88 26.04
CA ASP A 423 43.72 -26.27 25.89
C ASP A 423 42.51 -26.57 26.78
N SER A 424 42.41 -25.95 27.97
CA SER A 424 41.25 -26.08 28.86
C SER A 424 39.95 -25.50 28.28
N GLU A 425 40.04 -24.42 27.49
CA GLU A 425 38.89 -23.86 26.78
C GLU A 425 38.45 -24.82 25.67
N ILE A 426 39.42 -25.37 24.91
CA ILE A 426 39.15 -26.34 23.84
C ILE A 426 38.52 -27.61 24.41
N ASP A 427 39.06 -28.14 25.50
CA ASP A 427 38.58 -29.34 26.18
C ASP A 427 37.14 -29.19 26.68
N SER A 428 36.69 -27.96 27.01
CA SER A 428 35.30 -27.71 27.42
C SER A 428 34.27 -28.02 26.32
N TYR A 429 34.69 -28.01 25.04
CA TYR A 429 33.87 -28.37 23.90
C TYR A 429 33.97 -29.86 23.51
N ILE A 430 34.94 -30.58 24.06
CA ILE A 430 35.17 -32.00 23.77
C ILE A 430 34.43 -32.84 24.82
N ARG A 431 33.52 -33.70 24.35
CA ARG A 431 32.83 -34.65 25.23
C ARG A 431 33.83 -35.53 25.94
N THR A 432 33.61 -35.74 27.23
CA THR A 432 34.40 -36.67 28.01
C THR A 432 34.21 -38.10 27.50
N PRO A 433 35.19 -39.01 27.71
CA PRO A 433 35.06 -40.42 27.32
C PRO A 433 33.87 -41.14 27.97
N ARG A 434 33.36 -40.62 29.09
CA ARG A 434 32.15 -41.13 29.74
C ARG A 434 30.90 -40.68 28.98
N GLU A 435 30.76 -39.39 28.71
CA GLU A 435 29.63 -38.84 27.93
C GLU A 435 29.54 -39.45 26.52
N ALA A 436 30.69 -39.71 25.88
CA ALA A 436 30.73 -40.35 24.57
C ALA A 436 30.18 -41.79 24.60
N ARG A 437 30.50 -42.56 25.66
CA ARG A 437 29.99 -43.93 25.85
C ARG A 437 28.51 -43.94 26.17
N GLU A 438 28.06 -43.06 27.05
CA GLU A 438 26.64 -42.91 27.39
C GLU A 438 25.82 -42.48 26.17
N PHE A 439 26.34 -41.56 25.34
CA PHE A 439 25.72 -41.17 24.07
C PHE A 439 25.63 -42.33 23.07
N ALA A 440 26.69 -43.12 22.91
CA ALA A 440 26.70 -44.29 22.02
C ALA A 440 25.72 -45.37 22.48
N GLN A 441 25.62 -45.60 23.80
CA GLN A 441 24.64 -46.53 24.37
C GLN A 441 23.21 -46.06 24.12
N MET A 442 22.92 -44.78 24.32
CA MET A 442 21.60 -44.23 23.98
C MET A 442 21.29 -44.36 22.50
N GLN A 443 22.24 -44.07 21.59
CA GLN A 443 22.02 -44.23 20.15
C GLN A 443 21.67 -45.67 19.77
N ASN A 444 22.32 -46.66 20.38
CA ASN A 444 22.01 -48.08 20.15
C ASN A 444 20.60 -48.45 20.66
N MET A 445 20.18 -47.91 21.80
CA MET A 445 18.82 -48.12 22.33
C MET A 445 17.71 -47.46 21.49
N PHE A 446 18.03 -46.46 20.67
CA PHE A 446 17.08 -45.83 19.74
C PHE A 446 17.01 -46.51 18.35
N LEU A 447 17.93 -47.44 18.06
CA LEU A 447 17.99 -48.20 16.81
C LEU A 447 17.37 -49.61 16.94
N GLU A 448 17.11 -50.06 18.16
CA GLU A 448 16.21 -51.18 18.50
C GLU A 448 14.78 -50.69 18.69
#